data_AF-A0A7R8VWU9-F1
#
_entry.id   AF-A0A7R8VWU9-F1
#
_cell.length_a   1.000
_cell.length_b   1.000
_cell.length_c   1.000
_cell.angle_alpha   90.00
_cell.angle_beta   90.00
_cell.angle_gamma   90.00
#
_symmetry.space_group_name_H-M   'P 1'
#
loop_
_entity.id
_entity.type
_entity.pdbx_description
1 polymer ?
#
loop_
_entity_poly.entity_id
_entity_poly.type
_entity_poly.pdbx_seq_one_letter_code
_entity_poly.pdbx_strand_id
1 'polypeptide(L)' 'MKEALLSNCERTFVLQALSEGKRIDGREIDEFRELEIFFGTDWGCCQVSLGDTKYVQTGLELSPRDTKYVQTDIELSP' A
#
# COMPACT_ATOMS: atom_id res chain seq x y z
N MET A 1 -16.29 2.95 4.38
CA MET A 1 -15.83 3.49 3.09
C MET A 1 -16.90 3.27 2.03
N LYS A 2 -17.45 4.33 1.42
CA LYS A 2 -18.42 4.18 0.32
C LYS A 2 -17.62 3.89 -0.95
N GLU A 3 -17.85 2.75 -1.60
CA GLU A 3 -17.17 2.44 -2.86
C GLU A 3 -17.44 3.57 -3.86
N ALA A 4 -16.38 4.07 -4.49
CA ALA A 4 -16.50 5.07 -5.54
C ALA A 4 -17.22 4.45 -6.73
N LEU A 5 -18.33 5.07 -7.17
CA LEU A 5 -19.03 4.64 -8.37
C LEU A 5 -18.15 4.96 -9.58
N LEU A 6 -17.64 3.92 -10.23
CA LEU A 6 -16.85 4.05 -11.45
C LEU A 6 -17.77 4.26 -12.66
N SER A 7 -17.57 5.36 -13.38
CA SER A 7 -18.30 5.65 -14.61
C SER A 7 -17.84 4.72 -15.74
N ASN A 8 -18.76 4.40 -16.66
CA ASN A 8 -18.43 3.65 -17.88
C ASN A 8 -17.36 4.36 -18.74
N CYS A 9 -17.37 5.70 -18.74
CA CYS A 9 -16.38 6.50 -19.46
C CYS A 9 -14.97 6.33 -18.86
N GLU A 10 -14.85 6.38 -17.53
CA GLU A 10 -13.58 6.20 -16.82
C GLU A 10 -13.01 4.80 -17.06
N ARG A 11 -13.87 3.77 -16.96
CA ARG A 11 -13.48 2.39 -17.26
C ARG A 11 -12.94 2.25 -18.67
N THR A 12 -13.67 2.77 -19.66
CA THR A 12 -13.29 2.65 -21.08
C THR A 12 -11.99 3.39 -21.36
N PHE A 13 -11.83 4.59 -20.79
CA PHE A 13 -10.62 5.40 -20.92
C PHE A 13 -9.38 4.68 -20.37
N VAL A 14 -9.46 4.13 -19.14
CA VAL A 14 -8.34 3.41 -18.53
C VAL A 14 -7.96 2.18 -19.35
N LEU A 15 -8.94 1.42 -19.84
CA LEU A 15 -8.67 0.25 -20.67
C LEU A 15 -8.00 0.61 -22.00
N GLN A 16 -8.43 1.70 -22.64
CA GLN A 16 -7.81 2.18 -23.87
C GLN A 16 -6.36 2.63 -23.63
N ALA A 17 -6.10 3.41 -22.57
CA ALA A 17 -4.75 3.84 -22.22
C ALA A 17 -3.81 2.64 -21.99
N LEU A 18 -4.29 1.61 -21.27
CA LEU A 18 -3.54 0.37 -21.07
C LEU A 18 -3.25 -0.37 -22.39
N SER A 19 -4.19 -0.38 -23.34
CA SER A 19 -3.97 -0.99 -24.66
C SER A 19 -2.89 -0.28 -25.49
N GLU A 20 -2.69 1.02 -25.24
CA GLU A 20 -1.61 1.83 -25.82
C GLU A 20 -0.30 1.74 -25.02
N GLY A 21 -0.26 0.93 -23.95
CA GLY A 21 0.90 0.81 -23.06
C GLY A 21 1.10 2.00 -22.13
N LYS A 22 0.10 2.88 -21.97
CA LYS A 22 0.18 4.08 -21.14
C LYS A 22 -0.54 3.89 -19.82
N ARG A 23 0.07 4.40 -18.76
CA ARG A 23 -0.54 4.48 -17.43
C ARG A 23 -1.03 5.92 -17.17
N ILE A 24 -2.07 6.04 -16.34
CA ILE A 24 -2.66 7.34 -15.98
C ILE A 24 -1.72 8.24 -15.15
N ASP A 25 -0.75 7.64 -14.48
CA ASP A 25 0.25 8.30 -13.65
C ASP A 25 1.54 8.61 -14.41
N GLY A 26 1.58 8.30 -15.71
CA GLY A 26 2.72 8.59 -16.59
C GLY A 26 3.93 7.68 -16.40
N ARG A 27 3.84 6.67 -15.54
CA ARG A 27 4.91 5.70 -15.28
C ARG A 27 4.96 4.63 -16.37
N GLU A 28 6.10 3.97 -16.51
CA GLU A 28 6.24 2.78 -17.35
C GLU A 28 5.52 1.57 -16.74
N ILE A 29 5.27 0.54 -17.56
CA ILE A 29 4.50 -0.66 -17.13
C ILE A 29 5.21 -1.42 -16.00
N ASP A 30 6.54 -1.42 -16.01
CA ASP A 30 7.44 -2.09 -15.05
C ASP A 30 7.98 -1.15 -13.96
N GLU A 31 7.58 0.12 -13.96
CA GLU A 31 8.05 1.11 -13.00
C GLU A 31 7.22 1.10 -11.70
N PHE A 32 7.91 0.85 -10.58
CA PHE A 32 7.31 0.91 -9.25
C PHE A 32 7.01 2.35 -8.82
N ARG A 33 6.09 2.51 -7.86
CA ARG A 33 5.89 3.82 -7.20
C ARG A 33 7.11 4.12 -6.33
N GLU A 34 7.39 5.41 -6.16
CA GLU A 34 8.38 5.86 -5.20
C GLU A 34 8.06 5.31 -3.81
N LEU A 35 9.10 4.76 -3.16
CA LEU A 35 9.02 4.14 -1.85
C LEU A 35 9.77 5.03 -0.86
N GLU A 36 9.05 5.49 0.15
CA GLU A 36 9.60 6.30 1.23
C GLU A 36 9.42 5.55 2.56
N ILE A 37 10.49 5.45 3.34
CA ILE A 37 10.46 4.83 4.68
C ILE A 37 10.86 5.88 5.71
N PHE A 38 9.98 6.11 6.68
CA PHE A 38 10.21 6.97 7.82
C PHE A 38 10.27 6.11 9.09
N PHE A 39 11.34 6.28 9.86
CA PHE A 39 11.51 5.61 11.15
C PHE A 39 11.02 6.52 12.27
N GLY A 40 10.21 5.96 13.18
CA GLY A 40 9.72 6.66 14.35
C GLY A 40 10.78 6.82 15.44
N THR A 41 10.39 7.44 16.54
CA THR A 41 11.24 7.57 17.75
C THR A 41 11.48 6.23 18.44
N ASP A 42 10.50 5.33 18.38
CA ASP A 42 10.54 4.05 19.06
C ASP A 42 10.99 2.92 18.13
N TRP A 43 11.75 1.97 18.68
CA TRP A 43 12.17 0.78 17.96
C TRP A 43 10.96 -0.07 17.56
N GLY A 44 10.91 -0.48 16.29
CA GLY A 44 9.79 -1.24 15.73
C GLY A 44 8.63 -0.37 15.23
N CYS A 45 8.76 0.96 15.27
CA CYS A 45 7.81 1.88 14.63
C CYS A 45 8.36 2.37 13.29
N CYS A 46 7.66 2.07 12.21
CA CYS A 46 7.97 2.60 10.88
C CYS A 46 6.70 3.02 10.14
N GLN A 47 6.83 4.06 9.33
CA GLN A 47 5.83 4.47 8.36
C GLN A 47 6.42 4.28 6.97
N VAL A 48 5.68 3.57 6.11
CA VAL A 48 6.07 3.32 4.72
C VAL A 48 5.04 3.96 3.81
N SER A 49 5.50 4.75 2.85
CA SER A 49 4.68 5.34 1.80
C SER A 49 5.07 4.75 0.45
N LEU A 50 4.09 4.29 -0.32
CA LEU A 50 4.23 3.84 -1.70
C LEU A 50 3.38 4.75 -2.58
N GLY A 51 3.94 5.89 -3.00
CA GLY A 51 3.18 7.05 -3.47
C GLY A 51 2.12 7.46 -2.44
N ASP A 52 0.86 7.53 -2.85
CA ASP A 52 -0.25 7.92 -1.97
C ASP A 52 -0.67 6.85 -0.95
N THR A 53 -0.21 5.62 -1.10
CA THR A 53 -0.57 4.52 -0.18
C THR A 53 0.34 4.54 1.04
N LYS A 54 -0.21 4.69 2.24
CA LYS A 54 0.54 4.76 3.50
C LYS A 54 0.25 3.57 4.39
N TYR A 55 1.29 3.06 5.03
CA TYR A 55 1.23 2.01 6.05
C TYR A 55 1.99 2.47 7.29
N VAL A 56 1.47 2.14 8.47
CA VAL A 56 2.10 2.43 9.76
C VAL A 56 2.19 1.14 10.55
N GLN A 57 3.39 0.84 11.06
CA GLN A 57 3.63 -0.24 12.01
C GLN A 57 3.61 0.30 13.43
N THR A 58 2.76 -0.26 14.29
CA THR A 58 2.53 0.25 15.66
C THR A 58 3.07 -0.66 16.78
N GLY A 59 3.87 -1.69 16.47
CA GLY A 59 4.54 -2.45 17.53
C GLY A 59 5.07 -3.82 17.13
N LEU A 60 5.90 -4.37 18.00
CA LEU A 60 6.38 -5.75 18.00
C LEU A 60 6.45 -6.21 19.46
N GLU A 61 5.67 -7.21 19.83
CA GLU A 61 5.69 -7.80 21.17
C GLU A 61 6.27 -9.22 21.12
N LEU A 62 7.24 -9.49 21.99
CA LEU A 62 7.83 -10.82 22.15
C LEU A 62 7.18 -11.50 23.36
N SER A 63 6.35 -12.53 23.11
CA SER A 63 5.81 -13.38 24.17
C SER A 63 6.56 -14.72 24.21
N PRO A 64 7.12 -15.14 25.37
CA PRO A 64 7.71 -16.46 25.50
C PRO A 64 6.59 -17.51 25.49
N ARG A 65 6.46 -18.24 24.39
CA ARG A 65 5.66 -19.46 24.32
C ARG A 65 6.55 -20.62 23.87
N ASP A 66 6.24 -21.83 24.32
CA ASP A 66 7.00 -23.04 24.03
C ASP A 66 7.02 -23.41 22.53
N THR A 67 6.07 -22.86 21.77
CA THR A 67 5.99 -22.98 20.31
C THR A 67 6.50 -21.71 19.62
N LYS A 68 7.40 -21.88 18.65
CA LYS A 68 7.86 -20.78 17.78
C LYS A 68 6.77 -20.39 16.79
N TYR A 69 6.04 -19.31 17.05
CA TYR A 69 5.13 -18.70 16.07
C TYR A 69 5.44 -17.22 15.90
N VAL A 70 5.18 -16.71 14.70
CA VAL A 70 5.18 -15.28 14.39
C VAL A 70 3.75 -14.94 13.99
N GLN A 71 3.16 -13.96 14.68
CA GLN A 71 1.82 -13.46 14.36
C GLN A 71 1.96 -12.06 13.74
N THR A 72 1.20 -11.83 12.68
CA THR A 72 1.13 -10.54 11.99
C THR A 72 -0.32 -10.16 11.82
N ASP A 73 -0.71 -9.01 12.37
CA ASP A 73 -2.06 -8.48 12.26
C ASP A 73 -2.03 -7.24 11.36
N ILE A 74 -2.94 -7.18 10.38
CA ILE A 74 -3.07 -6.06 9.44
C ILE A 74 -4.46 -5.49 9.60
N GLU A 75 -4.52 -4.22 9.98
CA GLU A 75 -5.77 -3.48 10.16
C GLU A 75 -5.91 -2.40 9.09
N LEU A 76 -7.14 -2.24 8.57
CA LEU A 76 -7.49 -1.14 7.68
C LEU A 76 -8.10 -0.03 8.53
N SER A 77 -7.43 1.13 8.56
CA SER A 77 -8.01 2.32 9.17
C SER A 77 -9.30 2.73 8.44
N PRO A 78 -10.30 3.29 9.15
CA PRO A 78 -11.59 3.67 8.57
C PRO A 78 -11.52 4.75 7.48
#